data_AF-A0A0M6WSW7-F1
#
_entry.id   AF-A0A0M6WSW7-F1
#
_cell.length_a   1.000
_cell.length_b   1.000
_cell.length_c   1.000
_cell.angle_alpha   90.00
_cell.angle_beta   90.00
_cell.angle_gamma   90.00
#
_symmetry.space_group_name_H-M   'P 1'
#
loop_
_entity.id
_entity.type
_entity.pdbx_description
1 polymer ?
#
loop_
_entity_poly.entity_id
_entity_poly.type
_entity_poly.pdbx_seq_one_letter_code
_entity_poly.pdbx_strand_id
1 'polypeptide(L)'
;MPEQIQSASVIEKKKPSERVKRTTYPEKKSFRDDIKDAIDRILKEGSAKEFDELLYKLEDAGYEIKRGKHISLKKKDQKRFIRLRSLGDGYTEDDLKKILAGEMEHAFYDNEKAEKQPKTYQRKKEDHEFDLLIDIQKKLAQGKGKYYVRFAKNFNTKQVAKAVLYLKQHDIRSYDDLEKNVKTATVRFTELSASIEANEKRLAEIQVLKKHIFDYFKTKDVYADYRKCGYSKKFLEEHRQEILLHKAAKNAFDELHLKKLPKVKDLNAEYAEILAEKKKLYGEYRQVKKDMQENQRAKYDID
;
A
#
# COMPACT_ATOMS: atom_id res chain seq x y z
N MET A 1 55.44 11.09 -38.82
CA MET A 1 54.21 10.29 -38.60
C MET A 1 53.88 10.35 -37.11
N PRO A 2 52.82 11.04 -36.68
CA PRO A 2 52.46 11.05 -35.26
C PRO A 2 51.73 9.75 -34.89
N GLU A 3 52.24 9.05 -33.88
CA GLU A 3 51.62 7.84 -33.32
C GLU A 3 50.35 8.20 -32.55
N GLN A 4 49.23 7.63 -32.97
CA GLN A 4 47.96 7.72 -32.27
C GLN A 4 47.97 6.76 -31.07
N ILE A 5 48.08 7.30 -29.86
CA ILE A 5 47.90 6.54 -28.62
C ILE A 5 46.41 6.20 -28.50
N GLN A 6 46.07 4.93 -28.69
CA GLN A 6 44.73 4.41 -28.43
C GLN A 6 44.41 4.56 -26.93
N SER A 7 43.43 5.41 -26.61
CA SER A 7 42.93 5.59 -25.26
C SER A 7 42.31 4.28 -24.74
N ALA A 8 42.87 3.73 -23.66
CA ALA A 8 42.30 2.57 -22.98
C ALA A 8 40.88 2.91 -22.46
N SER A 9 39.88 2.15 -22.92
CA SER A 9 38.50 2.30 -22.47
C SER A 9 38.39 2.00 -20.97
N VAL A 10 38.08 3.02 -20.17
CA VAL A 10 37.79 2.87 -18.73
C VAL A 10 36.41 2.22 -18.60
N ILE A 11 36.36 0.95 -18.20
CA ILE A 11 35.10 0.25 -17.96
C ILE A 11 34.49 0.77 -16.66
N GLU A 12 33.36 1.47 -16.77
CA GLU A 12 32.60 1.91 -15.60
C GLU A 12 32.10 0.71 -14.78
N LYS A 13 32.30 0.77 -13.46
CA LYS A 13 31.88 -0.31 -12.55
C LYS A 13 30.36 -0.31 -12.43
N LYS A 14 29.70 -1.29 -13.07
CA LYS A 14 28.25 -1.51 -12.95
C LYS A 14 27.81 -1.67 -11.49
N LYS A 15 26.66 -1.07 -11.16
CA LYS A 15 26.00 -1.22 -9.85
C LYS A 15 25.67 -2.71 -9.62
N PRO A 16 25.65 -3.20 -8.36
CA PRO A 16 25.39 -4.61 -8.08
C PRO A 16 24.13 -5.19 -8.74
N SER A 17 23.09 -4.38 -8.93
CA SER A 17 21.83 -4.75 -9.59
C SER A 17 21.96 -4.98 -11.10
N GLU A 18 22.93 -4.35 -11.76
CA GLU A 18 23.14 -4.37 -13.22
C GLU A 18 24.22 -5.39 -13.63
N ARG A 19 24.75 -6.14 -12.66
CA ARG A 19 25.77 -7.17 -12.90
C ARG A 19 25.09 -8.41 -13.46
N VAL A 20 25.39 -8.71 -14.72
CA VAL A 20 25.04 -9.98 -15.33
C VAL A 20 26.03 -11.04 -14.88
N LYS A 21 25.55 -12.24 -14.55
CA LYS A 21 26.42 -13.36 -14.20
C LYS A 21 27.26 -13.73 -15.42
N ARG A 22 28.58 -13.83 -15.23
CA ARG A 22 29.55 -14.19 -16.29
C ARG A 22 29.32 -15.59 -16.86
N THR A 23 28.68 -16.48 -16.10
CA THR A 23 28.33 -17.84 -16.51
C THR A 23 26.84 -18.10 -16.25
N THR A 24 26.13 -18.54 -17.29
CA THR A 24 24.75 -19.05 -17.21
C THR A 24 24.81 -20.56 -17.32
N TYR A 25 24.40 -21.27 -16.28
CA TYR A 25 24.31 -22.73 -16.31
C TYR A 25 23.00 -23.16 -16.95
N PRO A 26 22.98 -24.28 -17.71
CA PRO A 26 21.73 -24.84 -18.22
C PRO A 26 20.79 -25.17 -17.06
N GLU A 27 19.50 -24.89 -17.23
CA GLU A 27 18.48 -25.20 -16.23
C GLU A 27 18.36 -26.72 -16.10
N LYS A 28 18.69 -27.24 -14.92
CA LYS A 28 18.47 -28.66 -14.59
C LYS A 28 17.04 -28.80 -14.05
N LYS A 29 16.22 -29.66 -14.67
CA LYS A 29 14.93 -30.05 -14.10
C LYS A 29 15.13 -30.60 -12.70
N SER A 30 14.37 -30.09 -11.74
CA SER A 30 14.41 -30.62 -10.38
C SER A 30 13.46 -31.81 -10.26
N PHE A 31 13.73 -32.73 -9.34
CA PHE A 31 12.81 -33.83 -9.04
C PHE A 31 11.39 -33.37 -8.66
N ARG A 32 11.23 -32.11 -8.20
CA ARG A 32 9.91 -31.52 -7.94
C ARG A 32 9.18 -31.21 -9.25
N ASP A 33 9.90 -30.68 -10.23
CA ASP A 33 9.34 -30.36 -11.54
C ASP A 33 8.93 -31.65 -12.26
N ASP A 34 9.72 -32.72 -12.15
CA ASP A 34 9.34 -34.04 -12.70
C ASP A 34 8.06 -34.61 -12.08
N ILE A 35 7.85 -34.41 -10.77
CA ILE A 35 6.62 -34.84 -10.08
C ILE A 35 5.42 -33.99 -10.55
N LYS A 36 5.60 -32.68 -10.70
CA LYS A 36 4.55 -31.78 -11.23
C LYS A 36 4.17 -32.17 -12.64
N ASP A 37 5.16 -32.36 -13.52
CA ASP A 37 4.97 -32.79 -14.91
C ASP A 37 4.21 -34.13 -14.99
N ALA A 38 4.41 -35.04 -14.03
CA ALA A 38 3.70 -36.33 -13.99
C ALA A 38 2.23 -36.15 -13.54
N ILE A 39 2.00 -35.35 -12.49
CA ILE A 39 0.65 -35.03 -12.02
C ILE A 39 -0.15 -34.30 -13.10
N ASP A 40 0.45 -33.30 -13.74
CA ASP A 40 -0.21 -32.53 -14.81
C ASP A 40 -0.56 -33.39 -16.01
N ARG A 41 0.28 -34.38 -16.36
CA ARG A 41 -0.04 -35.36 -17.42
C ARG A 41 -1.27 -36.18 -17.06
N ILE A 42 -1.33 -36.74 -15.86
CA ILE A 42 -2.47 -37.54 -15.39
C ILE A 42 -3.76 -36.71 -15.36
N LEU A 43 -3.67 -35.46 -14.91
CA LEU A 43 -4.80 -34.52 -14.88
C LEU A 43 -5.25 -34.10 -16.29
N LYS A 44 -4.33 -33.84 -17.23
CA LYS A 44 -4.65 -33.52 -18.65
C LYS A 44 -5.34 -34.67 -19.36
N GLU A 45 -4.94 -35.89 -19.08
CA GLU A 45 -5.56 -37.09 -19.64
C GLU A 45 -6.97 -37.35 -19.07
N GLY A 46 -7.38 -36.63 -18.01
CA GLY A 46 -8.70 -36.76 -17.38
C GLY A 46 -8.96 -38.15 -16.80
N SER A 47 -7.88 -38.88 -16.51
CA SER A 47 -7.94 -40.32 -16.36
C SER A 47 -8.16 -40.75 -14.91
N ALA A 48 -7.98 -39.86 -13.93
CA ALA A 48 -8.33 -40.06 -12.53
C ALA A 48 -9.52 -39.17 -12.17
N LYS A 49 -10.55 -39.73 -11.54
CA LYS A 49 -11.69 -38.99 -10.98
C LYS A 49 -11.58 -38.86 -9.47
N GLU A 50 -10.91 -39.82 -8.84
CA GLU A 50 -10.66 -39.83 -7.40
C GLU A 50 -9.17 -39.68 -7.07
N PHE A 51 -8.90 -39.16 -5.88
CA PHE A 51 -7.53 -38.92 -5.44
C PHE A 51 -6.72 -40.21 -5.26
N ASP A 52 -7.34 -41.31 -4.83
CA ASP A 52 -6.67 -42.61 -4.72
C ASP A 52 -6.31 -43.20 -6.11
N GLU A 53 -7.11 -42.94 -7.14
CA GLU A 53 -6.80 -43.34 -8.52
C GLU A 53 -5.59 -42.57 -9.07
N LEU A 54 -5.47 -41.28 -8.72
CA LEU A 54 -4.30 -40.47 -9.06
C LEU A 54 -3.03 -41.04 -8.41
N LEU A 55 -3.11 -41.49 -7.15
CA LEU A 55 -1.99 -42.15 -6.47
C LEU A 55 -1.61 -43.47 -7.14
N TYR A 56 -2.58 -44.29 -7.53
CA TYR A 56 -2.32 -45.54 -8.24
C TYR A 56 -1.59 -45.32 -9.57
N LYS A 57 -1.98 -44.28 -10.32
CA LYS A 57 -1.30 -43.91 -11.58
C LYS A 57 0.10 -43.37 -11.38
N LEU A 58 0.35 -42.69 -10.26
CA LEU A 58 1.70 -42.29 -9.90
C LEU A 58 2.56 -43.50 -9.52
N GLU A 59 1.99 -44.53 -8.87
CA GLU A 59 2.70 -45.80 -8.63
C GLU A 59 3.04 -46.51 -9.94
N ASP A 60 2.11 -46.54 -10.90
CA ASP A 60 2.32 -47.12 -12.24
C ASP A 60 3.38 -46.35 -13.04
N ALA A 61 3.44 -45.02 -12.86
CA ALA A 61 4.50 -44.17 -13.39
C ALA A 61 5.86 -44.34 -12.67
N GLY A 62 5.95 -45.25 -11.68
CA GLY A 62 7.18 -45.64 -11.01
C GLY A 62 7.55 -44.81 -9.77
N TYR A 63 6.57 -44.13 -9.15
CA TYR A 63 6.76 -43.41 -7.89
C TYR A 63 6.38 -44.27 -6.68
N GLU A 64 7.28 -44.38 -5.70
CA GLU A 64 6.99 -44.94 -4.38
C GLU A 64 6.21 -43.93 -3.55
N ILE A 65 5.06 -44.35 -3.01
CA ILE A 65 4.17 -43.51 -2.21
C ILE A 65 4.27 -43.88 -0.74
N LYS A 66 4.46 -42.88 0.12
CA LYS A 66 4.35 -43.02 1.58
C LYS A 66 3.14 -42.24 2.09
N ARG A 67 2.14 -42.97 2.58
CA ARG A 67 0.95 -42.42 3.25
C ARG A 67 1.28 -42.19 4.73
N GLY A 68 1.50 -40.93 5.11
CA GLY A 68 1.67 -40.49 6.50
C GLY A 68 0.77 -39.29 6.78
N LYS A 69 1.14 -38.40 7.72
CA LYS A 69 0.41 -37.12 7.92
C LYS A 69 0.34 -36.27 6.64
N HIS A 70 1.35 -36.39 5.79
CA HIS A 70 1.36 -35.83 4.44
C HIS A 70 1.88 -36.90 3.48
N ILE A 71 1.24 -37.02 2.33
CA ILE A 71 1.60 -37.95 1.26
C ILE A 71 2.91 -37.49 0.65
N SER A 72 3.83 -38.45 0.53
CA SER A 72 5.16 -38.20 -0.01
C SER A 72 5.46 -39.17 -1.15
N LEU A 73 6.02 -38.62 -2.23
CA LEU A 73 6.37 -39.32 -3.46
C LEU A 73 7.88 -39.41 -3.62
N LYS A 74 8.36 -40.49 -4.22
CA LYS A 74 9.78 -40.70 -4.50
C LYS A 74 9.96 -41.56 -5.75
N LYS A 75 10.79 -41.13 -6.69
CA LYS A 75 11.17 -41.97 -7.84
C LYS A 75 12.30 -42.93 -7.45
N LYS A 76 12.43 -44.07 -8.15
CA LYS A 76 13.46 -45.09 -7.87
C LYS A 76 14.90 -44.54 -7.75
N ASP A 77 15.25 -43.54 -8.57
CA ASP A 77 16.60 -42.93 -8.57
C ASP A 77 16.81 -41.84 -7.50
N GLN A 78 15.79 -41.54 -6.70
CA GLN A 78 15.81 -40.44 -5.75
C GLN A 78 16.15 -40.93 -4.33
N LYS A 79 17.00 -40.21 -3.60
CA LYS A 79 17.38 -40.59 -2.21
C LYS A 79 16.33 -40.23 -1.15
N ARG A 80 15.49 -39.22 -1.38
CA ARG A 80 14.55 -38.65 -0.38
C ARG A 80 13.14 -38.54 -0.94
N PHE A 81 12.15 -38.73 -0.07
CA PHE A 81 10.75 -38.47 -0.37
C PHE A 81 10.45 -36.98 -0.42
N ILE A 82 9.63 -36.55 -1.39
CA ILE A 82 9.10 -35.20 -1.51
C ILE A 82 7.63 -35.21 -1.12
N ARG A 83 7.23 -34.34 -0.19
CA ARG A 83 5.83 -34.20 0.22
C ARG A 83 5.04 -33.42 -0.82
N LEU A 84 3.80 -33.82 -1.11
CA LEU A 84 2.90 -33.07 -2.02
C LEU A 84 2.76 -31.61 -1.59
N ARG A 85 2.55 -31.35 -0.29
CA ARG A 85 2.50 -29.98 0.28
C ARG A 85 3.73 -29.11 -0.07
N SER A 86 4.90 -29.71 -0.30
CA SER A 86 6.14 -28.96 -0.61
C SER A 86 6.31 -28.61 -2.09
N LEU A 87 5.41 -29.09 -2.96
CA LEU A 87 5.37 -28.76 -4.38
C LEU A 87 4.79 -27.35 -4.63
N GLY A 88 4.01 -26.82 -3.70
CA GLY A 88 3.37 -25.50 -3.77
C GLY A 88 1.89 -25.59 -4.08
N ASP A 89 1.25 -24.42 -4.14
CA ASP A 89 -0.19 -24.26 -4.34
C ASP A 89 -0.61 -24.88 -5.69
N GLY A 90 -1.73 -25.61 -5.69
CA GLY A 90 -2.24 -26.39 -6.84
C GLY A 90 -1.73 -27.84 -6.91
N TYR A 91 -0.73 -28.21 -6.09
CA TYR A 91 -0.22 -29.58 -5.98
C TYR A 91 -0.30 -30.14 -4.56
N THR A 92 -1.00 -29.44 -3.66
CA THR A 92 -1.26 -29.94 -2.32
C THR A 92 -2.36 -30.99 -2.34
N GLU A 93 -2.46 -31.82 -1.29
CA GLU A 93 -3.47 -32.88 -1.21
C GLU A 93 -4.90 -32.33 -1.30
N ASP A 94 -5.15 -31.20 -0.65
CA ASP A 94 -6.47 -30.56 -0.64
C ASP A 94 -6.78 -29.92 -2.00
N ASP A 95 -5.79 -29.28 -2.63
CA ASP A 95 -5.97 -28.67 -3.95
C ASP A 95 -6.23 -29.74 -5.01
N LEU A 96 -5.47 -30.84 -5.02
CA LEU A 96 -5.66 -31.94 -5.97
C LEU A 96 -7.03 -32.60 -5.81
N LYS A 97 -7.55 -32.73 -4.58
CA LYS A 97 -8.92 -33.22 -4.35
C LYS A 97 -9.97 -32.28 -4.91
N LYS A 98 -9.81 -30.96 -4.71
CA LYS A 98 -10.73 -29.95 -5.26
C LYS A 98 -10.70 -29.88 -6.78
N ILE A 99 -9.51 -30.03 -7.37
CA ILE A 99 -9.32 -30.10 -8.82
C ILE A 99 -10.05 -31.31 -9.40
N LEU A 100 -9.87 -32.48 -8.79
CA LEU A 100 -10.54 -33.71 -9.24
C LEU A 100 -12.07 -33.66 -9.04
N ALA A 101 -12.53 -32.98 -7.99
CA ALA A 101 -13.96 -32.74 -7.74
C ALA A 101 -14.57 -31.67 -8.68
N GLY A 102 -13.76 -30.97 -9.48
CA GLY A 102 -14.21 -29.88 -10.36
C GLY A 102 -14.53 -28.56 -9.65
N GLU A 103 -14.20 -28.44 -8.37
CA GLU A 103 -14.42 -27.22 -7.56
C GLU A 103 -13.34 -26.15 -7.82
N MET A 104 -12.21 -26.54 -8.40
CA MET A 104 -11.08 -25.67 -8.69
C MET A 104 -10.54 -25.97 -10.09
N GLU A 105 -10.41 -24.95 -10.94
CA GLU A 105 -9.70 -25.10 -12.20
C GLU A 105 -8.20 -25.26 -11.93
N HIS A 106 -7.61 -26.36 -12.40
CA HIS A 106 -6.16 -26.51 -12.33
C HIS A 106 -5.51 -25.64 -13.39
N ALA A 107 -4.80 -24.60 -12.95
CA ALA A 107 -3.91 -23.85 -13.82
C ALA A 107 -2.74 -24.78 -14.19
N PHE A 108 -2.85 -25.47 -15.32
CA PHE A 108 -1.70 -26.15 -15.91
C PHE A 108 -0.61 -25.10 -16.06
N TYR A 109 0.51 -25.30 -15.38
CA TYR A 109 1.68 -24.47 -15.60
C TYR A 109 2.20 -24.82 -16.99
N ASP A 110 1.62 -24.21 -18.02
CA ASP A 110 2.27 -24.14 -19.31
C ASP A 110 3.61 -23.47 -19.03
N ASN A 111 4.68 -24.20 -19.37
CA ASN A 111 6.06 -23.81 -19.13
C ASN A 111 6.48 -22.61 -20.00
N GLU A 112 5.57 -21.67 -20.27
CA GLU A 112 5.93 -20.28 -20.56
C GLU A 112 6.37 -19.68 -19.23
N LYS A 113 7.68 -19.83 -19.02
CA LYS A 113 8.44 -19.34 -17.87
C LYS A 113 8.00 -17.92 -17.55
N ALA A 114 7.05 -17.77 -16.62
CA ALA A 114 6.88 -16.55 -15.86
C ALA A 114 8.28 -16.25 -15.33
N GLU A 115 8.93 -15.25 -15.94
CA GLU A 115 10.27 -14.83 -15.62
C GLU A 115 10.33 -14.79 -14.10
N LYS A 116 11.11 -15.70 -13.49
CA LYS A 116 11.27 -15.72 -12.05
C LYS A 116 11.97 -14.42 -11.71
N GLN A 117 11.18 -13.36 -11.53
CA GLN A 117 11.67 -12.08 -11.10
C GLN A 117 12.50 -12.40 -9.86
N PRO A 118 13.76 -11.92 -9.80
CA PRO A 118 14.57 -12.15 -8.62
C PRO A 118 13.72 -11.71 -7.44
N LYS A 119 13.48 -12.61 -6.48
CA LYS A 119 12.80 -12.25 -5.23
C LYS A 119 13.70 -11.24 -4.55
N THR A 120 13.53 -9.98 -4.90
CA THR A 120 14.11 -8.86 -4.19
C THR A 120 13.59 -9.03 -2.78
N TYR A 121 14.48 -9.35 -1.84
CA TYR A 121 14.21 -9.11 -0.44
C TYR A 121 14.00 -7.61 -0.33
N GLN A 122 12.77 -7.17 -0.57
CA GLN A 122 12.32 -5.86 -0.16
C GLN A 122 12.31 -5.95 1.36
N ARG A 123 13.48 -5.71 1.95
CA ARG A 123 13.54 -5.26 3.33
C ARG A 123 12.60 -4.07 3.33
N LYS A 124 11.43 -4.20 3.96
CA LYS A 124 10.54 -3.06 4.18
C LYS A 124 11.47 -1.98 4.72
N LYS A 125 11.71 -0.94 3.92
CA LYS A 125 12.17 0.30 4.49
C LYS A 125 10.97 0.71 5.31
N GLU A 126 10.97 0.34 6.57
CA GLU A 126 10.20 1.09 7.53
C GLU A 126 10.80 2.47 7.38
N ASP A 127 10.06 3.35 6.69
CA ASP A 127 10.31 4.77 6.70
C ASP A 127 10.08 5.18 8.14
N HIS A 128 11.08 4.91 8.99
CA HIS A 128 11.16 5.51 10.31
C HIS A 128 11.34 7.00 10.02
N GLU A 129 10.20 7.69 9.88
CA GLU A 129 10.13 9.13 9.62
C GLU A 129 10.88 9.90 10.72
N PHE A 130 11.16 9.24 11.86
CA PHE A 130 11.91 9.74 13.01
C PHE A 130 12.92 8.71 13.56
N ASP A 131 14.14 8.74 13.04
CA ASP A 131 15.29 8.00 13.56
C ASP A 131 15.89 8.73 14.80
N LEU A 132 15.17 8.71 15.93
CA LEU A 132 15.56 9.37 17.19
C LEU A 132 16.82 8.76 17.80
N LEU A 133 17.63 9.57 18.50
CA LEU A 133 18.74 9.09 19.32
C LEU A 133 18.31 7.94 20.25
N ILE A 134 19.14 6.90 20.28
CA ILE A 134 18.90 5.72 21.11
C ILE A 134 19.45 5.99 22.51
N ASP A 135 18.58 5.95 23.52
CA ASP A 135 19.01 5.90 24.92
C ASP A 135 19.67 4.54 25.21
N ILE A 136 21.01 4.57 25.22
CA ILE A 136 21.85 3.38 25.40
C ILE A 136 21.64 2.78 26.79
N GLN A 137 21.43 3.60 27.83
CA GLN A 137 21.30 3.11 29.21
C GLN A 137 19.97 2.37 29.39
N LYS A 138 18.87 2.96 28.90
CA LYS A 138 17.57 2.29 28.91
C LYS A 138 17.58 1.01 28.08
N LYS A 139 18.25 0.99 26.93
CA LYS A 139 18.38 -0.22 26.10
C LYS A 139 19.25 -1.29 26.75
N LEU A 140 20.29 -0.91 27.49
CA LEU A 140 21.07 -1.82 28.32
C LEU A 140 20.22 -2.42 29.45
N ALA A 141 19.39 -1.62 30.13
CA ALA A 141 18.44 -2.10 31.13
C ALA A 141 17.40 -3.10 30.56
N GLN A 142 17.05 -2.96 29.27
CA GLN A 142 16.22 -3.91 28.51
C GLN A 142 16.97 -5.18 28.08
N GLY A 143 18.20 -5.42 28.56
CA GLY A 143 18.98 -6.64 28.29
C GLY A 143 19.69 -6.65 26.94
N LYS A 144 19.88 -5.50 26.27
CA LYS A 144 20.60 -5.45 24.99
C LYS A 144 22.10 -5.66 25.21
N GLY A 145 22.72 -6.50 24.37
CA GLY A 145 24.14 -6.85 24.49
C GLY A 145 25.11 -5.81 23.92
N LYS A 146 26.41 -6.04 24.16
CA LYS A 146 27.54 -5.18 23.75
C LYS A 146 27.52 -4.75 22.28
N TYR A 147 27.08 -5.61 21.37
CA TYR A 147 26.98 -5.31 19.93
C TYR A 147 25.93 -4.25 19.62
N TYR A 148 24.79 -4.26 20.33
CA TYR A 148 23.74 -3.27 20.18
C TYR A 148 24.21 -1.90 20.66
N VAL A 149 24.98 -1.85 21.76
CA VAL A 149 25.58 -0.61 22.25
C VAL A 149 26.51 0.01 21.21
N ARG A 150 27.36 -0.81 20.57
CA ARG A 150 28.25 -0.32 19.50
C ARG A 150 27.47 0.23 18.31
N PHE A 151 26.39 -0.46 17.92
CA PHE A 151 25.46 0.03 16.91
C PHE A 151 24.83 1.36 17.31
N ALA A 152 24.27 1.45 18.52
CA ALA A 152 23.59 2.64 19.03
C ALA A 152 24.54 3.85 19.12
N LYS A 153 25.80 3.66 19.55
CA LYS A 153 26.83 4.71 19.53
C LYS A 153 27.10 5.20 18.11
N ASN A 154 27.32 4.29 17.16
CA ASN A 154 27.57 4.64 15.76
C ASN A 154 26.33 5.28 15.09
N PHE A 155 25.14 4.93 15.55
CA PHE A 155 23.89 5.51 15.07
C PHE A 155 23.71 6.93 15.61
N ASN A 156 23.81 7.13 16.93
CA ASN A 156 23.66 8.43 17.58
C ASN A 156 24.69 9.43 17.03
N THR A 157 25.97 9.02 16.92
CA THR A 157 27.01 9.88 16.32
C THR A 157 26.68 10.34 14.90
N LYS A 158 26.05 9.48 14.08
CA LYS A 158 25.59 9.87 12.74
C LYS A 158 24.41 10.84 12.80
N GLN A 159 23.49 10.70 13.75
CA GLN A 159 22.36 11.63 13.89
C GLN A 159 22.83 13.01 14.36
N VAL A 160 23.68 13.06 15.40
CA VAL A 160 24.30 14.31 15.86
C VAL A 160 25.08 14.99 14.74
N ALA A 161 25.86 14.24 13.94
CA ALA A 161 26.57 14.81 12.81
C ALA A 161 25.64 15.41 11.74
N LYS A 162 24.48 14.80 11.49
CA LYS A 162 23.45 15.37 10.60
C LYS A 162 22.84 16.64 11.18
N ALA A 163 22.53 16.65 12.48
CA ALA A 163 22.00 17.83 13.16
C ALA A 163 23.00 19.00 13.08
N VAL A 164 24.29 18.78 13.33
CA VAL A 164 25.34 19.80 13.18
C VAL A 164 25.44 20.31 11.74
N LEU A 165 25.33 19.42 10.74
CA LEU A 165 25.29 19.81 9.33
C LEU A 165 24.09 20.68 9.01
N TYR A 166 22.92 20.34 9.54
CA TYR A 166 21.68 21.10 9.38
C TYR A 166 21.80 22.51 9.98
N LEU A 167 22.27 22.61 11.23
CA LEU A 167 22.51 23.91 11.87
C LEU A 167 23.44 24.80 11.04
N LYS A 168 24.50 24.21 10.48
CA LYS A 168 25.44 24.92 9.61
C LYS A 168 24.82 25.37 8.29
N GLN A 169 23.96 24.54 7.68
CA GLN A 169 23.27 24.86 6.43
C GLN A 169 22.24 25.97 6.60
N HIS A 170 21.61 26.05 7.77
CA HIS A 170 20.60 27.06 8.10
C HIS A 170 21.16 28.25 8.90
N ASP A 171 22.50 28.36 9.00
CA ASP A 171 23.20 29.41 9.77
C ASP A 171 22.71 29.58 11.23
N ILE A 172 22.26 28.49 11.84
CA ILE A 172 21.78 28.48 13.23
C ILE A 172 22.99 28.38 14.15
N ARG A 173 23.32 29.48 14.84
CA ARG A 173 24.51 29.59 15.69
C ARG A 173 24.22 29.54 17.19
N SER A 174 22.96 29.70 17.59
CA SER A 174 22.53 29.65 18.98
C SER A 174 21.40 28.64 19.18
N TYR A 175 21.35 28.05 20.37
CA TYR A 175 20.23 27.20 20.78
C TYR A 175 18.91 27.99 20.81
N ASP A 176 18.94 29.25 21.23
CA ASP A 176 17.76 30.13 21.24
C ASP A 176 17.20 30.34 19.82
N ASP A 177 18.08 30.43 18.82
CA ASP A 177 17.68 30.59 17.43
C ASP A 177 17.05 29.30 16.88
N LEU A 178 17.59 28.14 17.27
CA LEU A 178 16.99 26.84 16.98
C LEU A 178 15.59 26.73 17.61
N GLU A 179 15.43 27.13 18.86
CA GLU A 179 14.14 27.07 19.55
C GLU A 179 13.11 28.00 18.90
N LYS A 180 13.52 29.22 18.53
CA LYS A 180 12.67 30.16 17.76
C LYS A 180 12.27 29.59 16.41
N ASN A 181 13.20 28.95 15.69
CA ASN A 181 12.92 28.33 14.39
C ASN A 181 11.93 27.16 14.53
N VAL A 182 12.09 26.32 15.56
CA VAL A 182 11.13 25.25 15.87
C VAL A 182 9.75 25.85 16.17
N LYS A 183 9.67 26.87 17.03
CA LYS A 183 8.40 27.54 17.38
C LYS A 183 7.73 28.13 16.13
N THR A 184 8.45 28.91 15.32
CA THR A 184 7.90 29.51 14.10
C THR A 184 7.46 28.46 13.07
N ALA A 185 8.24 27.39 12.86
CA ALA A 185 7.88 26.30 11.97
C ALA A 185 6.63 25.54 12.47
N THR A 186 6.51 25.31 13.78
CA THR A 186 5.31 24.67 14.36
C THR A 186 4.07 25.54 14.22
N VAL A 187 4.17 26.86 14.48
CA VAL A 187 3.05 27.79 14.30
C VAL A 187 2.59 27.80 12.85
N ARG A 188 3.50 27.99 11.89
CA ARG A 188 3.18 27.95 10.45
C ARG A 188 2.53 26.64 10.04
N PHE A 189 3.04 25.51 10.54
CA PHE A 189 2.45 24.20 10.29
C PHE A 189 1.01 24.11 10.81
N THR A 190 0.76 24.57 12.05
CA THR A 190 -0.58 24.52 12.65
C THR A 190 -1.57 25.43 11.93
N GLU A 191 -1.16 26.65 11.58
CA GLU A 191 -2.00 27.61 10.83
C GLU A 191 -2.37 27.05 9.45
N LEU A 192 -1.38 26.52 8.73
CA LEU A 192 -1.59 25.99 7.38
C LEU A 192 -2.41 24.70 7.41
N SER A 193 -2.22 23.84 8.42
CA SER A 193 -3.08 22.67 8.65
C SER A 193 -4.53 23.09 8.93
N ALA A 194 -4.74 24.07 9.79
CA ALA A 194 -6.07 24.59 10.10
C ALA A 194 -6.75 25.22 8.87
N SER A 195 -6.00 25.92 8.02
CA SER A 195 -6.51 26.45 6.75
C SER A 195 -6.94 25.34 5.79
N ILE A 196 -6.14 24.28 5.64
CA ILE A 196 -6.49 23.12 4.82
C ILE A 196 -7.75 22.44 5.36
N GLU A 197 -7.85 22.22 6.67
CA GLU A 197 -9.03 21.63 7.31
C GLU A 197 -10.27 22.50 7.12
N ALA A 198 -10.16 23.82 7.24
CA ALA A 198 -11.26 24.75 7.00
C ALA A 198 -11.76 24.67 5.54
N ASN A 199 -10.84 24.63 4.58
CA ASN A 199 -11.16 24.46 3.16
C ASN A 199 -11.83 23.10 2.89
N GLU A 200 -11.37 22.02 3.54
CA GLU A 200 -12.00 20.70 3.42
C GLU A 200 -13.42 20.68 3.98
N LYS A 201 -13.64 21.28 5.15
CA LYS A 201 -14.99 21.45 5.73
C LYS A 201 -15.89 22.21 4.77
N ARG A 202 -15.41 23.33 4.23
CA ARG A 202 -16.19 24.14 3.29
C ARG A 202 -16.53 23.39 2.00
N LEU A 203 -15.60 22.61 1.45
CA LEU A 203 -15.87 21.75 0.29
C LEU A 203 -16.95 20.70 0.59
N ALA A 204 -16.93 20.09 1.78
CA ALA A 204 -17.94 19.13 2.21
C ALA A 204 -19.32 19.80 2.39
N GLU A 205 -19.37 20.96 3.03
CA GLU A 205 -20.59 21.78 3.17
C GLU A 205 -21.19 22.11 1.80
N ILE A 206 -20.38 22.58 0.85
CA ILE A 206 -20.83 22.91 -0.50
C ILE A 206 -21.40 21.65 -1.20
N GLN A 207 -20.79 20.48 -1.01
CA GLN A 207 -21.31 19.24 -1.57
C GLN A 207 -22.66 18.84 -0.96
N VAL A 208 -22.82 18.94 0.36
CA VAL A 208 -24.08 18.67 1.06
C VAL A 208 -25.17 19.66 0.62
N LEU A 209 -24.84 20.95 0.56
CA LEU A 209 -25.72 22.00 0.06
C LEU A 209 -26.19 21.73 -1.38
N LYS A 210 -25.27 21.37 -2.29
CA LYS A 210 -25.62 21.02 -3.67
C LYS A 210 -26.59 19.86 -3.75
N LYS A 211 -26.42 18.83 -2.91
CA LYS A 211 -27.34 17.69 -2.83
C LYS A 211 -28.72 18.13 -2.39
N HIS A 212 -28.84 18.87 -1.29
CA HIS A 212 -30.13 19.36 -0.82
C HIS A 212 -30.82 20.28 -1.83
N ILE A 213 -30.07 21.14 -2.53
CA ILE A 213 -30.61 21.98 -3.60
C ILE A 213 -31.18 21.11 -4.73
N PHE A 214 -30.42 20.11 -5.17
CA PHE A 214 -30.85 19.21 -6.24
C PHE A 214 -32.07 18.37 -5.84
N ASP A 215 -32.07 17.81 -4.64
CA ASP A 215 -33.18 17.02 -4.11
C ASP A 215 -34.43 17.89 -3.95
N TYR A 216 -34.29 19.13 -3.46
CA TYR A 216 -35.39 20.08 -3.35
C TYR A 216 -36.01 20.39 -4.70
N PHE A 217 -35.18 20.73 -5.72
CA PHE A 217 -35.69 21.04 -7.05
C PHE A 217 -36.35 19.85 -7.74
N LYS A 218 -35.83 18.63 -7.55
CA LYS A 218 -36.43 17.40 -8.10
C LYS A 218 -37.76 17.03 -7.46
N THR A 219 -37.86 17.19 -6.14
CA THR A 219 -39.04 16.77 -5.37
C THR A 219 -40.09 17.87 -5.21
N LYS A 220 -39.81 19.07 -5.70
CA LYS A 220 -40.68 20.25 -5.57
C LYS A 220 -42.07 20.03 -6.14
N ASP A 221 -42.16 19.47 -7.35
CA ASP A 221 -43.43 19.30 -8.05
C ASP A 221 -44.29 18.23 -7.37
N VAL A 222 -43.68 17.09 -7.02
CA VAL A 222 -44.32 16.02 -6.24
C VAL A 222 -44.83 16.53 -4.89
N TYR A 223 -44.03 17.34 -4.19
CA TYR A 223 -44.45 17.93 -2.91
C TYR A 223 -45.55 18.98 -3.09
N ALA A 224 -45.55 19.73 -4.20
CA ALA A 224 -46.63 20.66 -4.52
C ALA A 224 -47.95 19.93 -4.75
N ASP A 225 -47.93 18.80 -5.44
CA ASP A 225 -49.11 17.96 -5.67
C ASP A 225 -49.58 17.29 -4.37
N TYR A 226 -48.66 16.82 -3.54
CA TYR A 226 -48.97 16.34 -2.17
C TYR A 226 -49.71 17.41 -1.34
N ARG A 227 -49.29 18.67 -1.46
CA ARG A 227 -49.94 19.81 -0.80
C ARG A 227 -51.33 20.10 -1.37
N LYS A 228 -51.52 20.00 -2.69
CA LYS A 228 -52.83 20.18 -3.36
C LYS A 228 -53.83 19.09 -2.99
N CYS A 229 -53.36 17.84 -2.83
CA CYS A 229 -54.17 16.71 -2.40
C CYS A 229 -54.52 16.72 -0.90
N GLY A 230 -54.22 17.80 -0.17
CA GLY A 230 -54.58 17.95 1.24
C GLY A 230 -53.85 16.99 2.18
N TYR A 231 -52.61 16.59 1.85
CA TYR A 231 -51.82 15.63 2.64
C TYR A 231 -52.45 14.24 2.74
N SER A 232 -52.96 13.71 1.62
CA SER A 232 -53.53 12.36 1.53
C SER A 232 -52.54 11.27 1.95
N LYS A 233 -52.99 10.33 2.81
CA LYS A 233 -52.19 9.19 3.25
C LYS A 233 -51.73 8.28 2.11
N LYS A 234 -52.60 8.06 1.11
CA LYS A 234 -52.29 7.21 -0.05
C LYS A 234 -51.12 7.77 -0.87
N PHE A 235 -51.14 9.08 -1.12
CA PHE A 235 -50.07 9.77 -1.84
C PHE A 235 -48.75 9.78 -1.06
N LEU A 236 -48.82 9.87 0.28
CA LEU A 236 -47.63 9.77 1.13
C LEU A 236 -46.98 8.38 1.06
N GLU A 237 -47.78 7.31 0.95
CA GLU A 237 -47.25 5.95 0.83
C GLU A 237 -46.57 5.72 -0.52
N GLU A 238 -47.17 6.23 -1.61
CA GLU A 238 -46.63 6.14 -2.97
C GLU A 238 -45.34 6.97 -3.16
N HIS A 239 -45.32 8.21 -2.65
CA HIS A 239 -44.20 9.16 -2.82
C HIS A 239 -43.37 9.36 -1.54
N ARG A 240 -43.33 8.36 -0.65
CA ARG A 240 -42.73 8.47 0.69
C ARG A 240 -41.30 8.98 0.66
N GLN A 241 -40.47 8.43 -0.22
CA GLN A 241 -39.05 8.77 -0.31
C GLN A 241 -38.85 10.23 -0.78
N GLU A 242 -39.58 10.65 -1.80
CA GLU A 242 -39.48 11.99 -2.39
C GLU A 242 -39.94 13.07 -1.39
N ILE A 243 -41.03 12.81 -0.66
CA ILE A 243 -41.53 13.71 0.39
C ILE A 243 -40.54 13.81 1.56
N LEU A 244 -39.89 12.71 1.95
CA LEU A 244 -38.87 12.72 3.00
C LEU A 244 -37.63 13.51 2.57
N LEU A 245 -37.14 13.30 1.35
CA LEU A 245 -36.01 14.07 0.80
C LEU A 245 -36.32 15.56 0.71
N HIS A 246 -37.53 15.92 0.27
CA HIS A 246 -37.97 17.32 0.24
C HIS A 246 -37.98 17.98 1.63
N LYS A 247 -38.54 17.27 2.62
CA LYS A 247 -38.59 17.73 4.01
C LYS A 247 -37.18 17.86 4.59
N ALA A 248 -36.31 16.88 4.37
CA ALA A 248 -34.92 16.91 4.83
C ALA A 248 -34.16 18.10 4.23
N ALA A 249 -34.29 18.34 2.91
CA ALA A 249 -33.67 19.48 2.25
C ALA A 249 -34.18 20.81 2.80
N LYS A 250 -35.49 20.94 3.04
CA LYS A 250 -36.08 22.15 3.62
C LYS A 250 -35.58 22.41 5.04
N ASN A 251 -35.55 21.38 5.90
CA ASN A 251 -35.02 21.49 7.26
C ASN A 251 -33.55 21.94 7.25
N ALA A 252 -32.74 21.38 6.35
CA ALA A 252 -31.33 21.78 6.21
C ALA A 252 -31.18 23.26 5.80
N PHE A 253 -32.06 23.80 4.97
CA PHE A 253 -32.05 25.23 4.63
C PHE A 253 -32.50 26.12 5.80
N ASP A 254 -33.47 25.66 6.58
CA ASP A 254 -33.98 26.36 7.75
C ASP A 254 -32.90 26.44 8.86
N GLU A 255 -32.15 25.36 9.09
CA GLU A 255 -31.00 25.30 10.01
C GLU A 255 -29.86 26.25 9.62
N LEU A 256 -29.62 26.40 8.31
CA LEU A 256 -28.58 27.30 7.79
C LEU A 256 -29.02 28.78 7.76
N HIS A 257 -30.26 29.08 8.15
CA HIS A 257 -30.83 30.43 8.23
C HIS A 257 -30.60 31.27 6.96
N LEU A 258 -30.65 30.63 5.79
CA LEU A 258 -30.33 31.28 4.52
C LEU A 258 -31.49 32.20 4.08
N LYS A 259 -31.24 33.51 4.02
CA LYS A 259 -32.21 34.49 3.50
C LYS A 259 -32.55 34.27 2.02
N LYS A 260 -31.60 33.72 1.24
CA LYS A 260 -31.74 33.38 -0.18
C LYS A 260 -30.92 32.13 -0.49
N LEU A 261 -31.50 31.21 -1.26
CA LEU A 261 -30.80 30.00 -1.71
C LEU A 261 -29.66 30.38 -2.68
N PRO A 262 -28.42 29.93 -2.44
CA PRO A 262 -27.31 30.13 -3.36
C PRO A 262 -27.59 29.50 -4.72
N LYS A 263 -27.13 30.14 -5.81
CA LYS A 263 -27.23 29.53 -7.13
C LYS A 263 -26.18 28.42 -7.25
N VAL A 264 -26.55 27.32 -7.90
CA VAL A 264 -25.64 26.18 -8.13
C VAL A 264 -24.39 26.59 -8.91
N LYS A 265 -24.50 27.57 -9.82
CA LYS A 265 -23.37 28.12 -10.57
C LYS A 265 -22.33 28.77 -9.64
N ASP A 266 -22.78 29.57 -8.69
CA ASP A 266 -21.91 30.28 -7.75
C ASP A 266 -21.23 29.26 -6.81
N LEU A 267 -21.97 28.25 -6.33
CA LEU A 267 -21.42 27.13 -5.55
C LEU A 267 -20.41 26.27 -6.34
N ASN A 268 -20.51 26.22 -7.66
CA ASN A 268 -19.53 25.54 -8.51
C ASN A 268 -18.25 26.36 -8.67
N ALA A 269 -18.36 27.68 -8.81
CA ALA A 269 -17.22 28.58 -8.85
C ALA A 269 -16.46 28.55 -7.52
N GLU A 270 -17.15 28.74 -6.39
CA GLU A 270 -16.56 28.68 -5.04
C GLU A 270 -15.87 27.33 -4.79
N TYR A 271 -16.51 26.22 -5.20
CA TYR A 271 -15.90 24.89 -5.09
C TYR A 271 -14.59 24.77 -5.89
N ALA A 272 -14.54 25.30 -7.11
CA ALA A 272 -13.35 25.25 -7.95
C ALA A 272 -12.21 26.12 -7.39
N GLU A 273 -12.54 27.30 -6.87
CA GLU A 273 -11.60 28.22 -6.21
C GLU A 273 -10.99 27.58 -4.97
N ILE A 274 -11.80 27.07 -4.04
CA ILE A 274 -11.32 26.42 -2.82
C ILE A 274 -10.47 25.18 -3.14
N LEU A 275 -10.83 24.42 -4.18
CA LEU A 275 -10.05 23.26 -4.61
C LEU A 275 -8.67 23.69 -5.16
N ALA A 276 -8.62 24.79 -5.93
CA ALA A 276 -7.36 25.36 -6.42
C ALA A 276 -6.48 25.88 -5.27
N GLU A 277 -7.07 26.57 -4.30
CA GLU A 277 -6.39 27.03 -3.08
C GLU A 277 -5.86 25.86 -2.25
N LYS A 278 -6.69 24.84 -2.01
CA LYS A 278 -6.28 23.61 -1.32
C LYS A 278 -5.08 22.96 -1.99
N LYS A 279 -5.07 22.87 -3.33
CA LYS A 279 -3.93 22.30 -4.07
C LYS A 279 -2.64 23.09 -3.86
N LYS A 280 -2.72 24.44 -3.85
CA LYS A 280 -1.57 25.31 -3.58
C LYS A 280 -1.07 25.14 -2.15
N LEU A 281 -1.97 25.23 -1.16
CA LEU A 281 -1.66 25.05 0.25
C LEU A 281 -1.06 23.67 0.53
N TYR A 282 -1.53 22.61 -0.13
CA TYR A 282 -0.98 21.26 0.05
C TYR A 282 0.45 21.12 -0.49
N GLY A 283 0.83 21.93 -1.49
CA GLY A 283 2.22 22.03 -1.95
C GLY A 283 3.13 22.61 -0.88
N GLU A 284 2.70 23.73 -0.28
CA GLU A 284 3.40 24.41 0.81
C GLU A 284 3.43 23.56 2.09
N TYR A 285 2.32 22.88 2.41
CA TYR A 285 2.20 21.96 3.56
C TYR A 285 3.31 20.92 3.58
N ARG A 286 3.63 20.32 2.43
CA ARG A 286 4.68 19.30 2.36
C ARG A 286 6.05 19.85 2.73
N GLN A 287 6.34 21.08 2.31
CA GLN A 287 7.60 21.75 2.64
C GLN A 287 7.62 22.14 4.11
N VAL A 288 6.57 22.82 4.59
CA VAL A 288 6.46 23.25 5.99
C VAL A 288 6.48 22.06 6.96
N LYS A 289 5.83 20.94 6.61
CA LYS A 289 5.88 19.70 7.39
C LYS A 289 7.31 19.17 7.48
N LYS A 290 8.01 19.11 6.34
CA LYS A 290 9.40 18.63 6.29
C LYS A 290 10.33 19.55 7.09
N ASP A 291 10.22 20.86 6.92
CA ASP A 291 11.04 21.83 7.64
C ASP A 291 10.78 21.77 9.15
N MET A 292 9.52 21.64 9.56
CA MET A 292 9.14 21.48 10.97
C MET A 292 9.72 20.18 11.55
N GLN A 293 9.66 19.07 10.82
CA GLN A 293 10.27 17.79 11.23
C GLN A 293 11.79 17.88 11.35
N GLU A 294 12.47 18.53 10.39
CA GLU A 294 13.92 18.69 10.40
C GLU A 294 14.38 19.61 11.55
N ASN A 295 13.67 20.70 11.81
CA ASN A 295 13.92 21.58 12.95
C ASN A 295 13.71 20.86 14.30
N GLN A 296 12.61 20.11 14.45
CA GLN A 296 12.35 19.33 15.67
C GLN A 296 13.39 18.24 15.88
N ARG A 297 13.83 17.58 14.81
CA ARG A 297 14.88 16.58 14.86
C ARG A 297 16.21 17.19 15.27
N ALA A 298 16.60 18.30 14.66
CA ALA A 298 17.84 18.99 15.02
C ALA A 298 17.83 19.39 16.49
N LYS A 299 16.70 19.88 17.01
CA LYS A 299 16.53 20.17 18.43
C LYS A 299 16.70 18.91 19.30
N TYR A 300 15.98 17.83 18.97
CA TYR A 300 16.04 16.57 19.73
C TYR A 300 17.42 15.89 19.69
N ASP A 301 18.14 15.97 18.57
CA ASP A 301 19.47 15.36 18.44
C ASP A 301 20.56 16.15 19.20
N ILE A 302 20.26 17.39 19.62
CA ILE A 302 21.16 18.26 20.40
C ILE A 302 20.80 18.24 21.90
N ASP A 303 19.51 18.15 22.22
CA ASP A 303 18.98 17.98 23.59
C ASP A 303 19.40 16.63 24.21
#